data_AF-A0A7C9AE02-F1
#
_entry.id   AF-A0A7C9AE02-F1
#
_cell.length_a   1.000
_cell.length_b   1.000
_cell.length_c   1.000
_cell.angle_alpha   90.00
_cell.angle_beta   90.00
_cell.angle_gamma   90.00
#
_symmetry.space_group_name_H-M   'P 1'
#
loop_
_entity.id
_entity.type
_entity.pdbx_description
1 polymer ?
#
loop_
_entity_poly.entity_id
_entity_poly.type
_entity_poly.pdbx_seq_one_letter_code
_entity_poly.pdbx_strand_id
1 'polypeptide(L)'
;GDDGLWRMSDDGINGRIVIIASGASNVPPTSFKIETTGGSKVYNITYCPPPRSSLRLQGSSCLYLTRFQDILSGMIMLGLTDDAAEAFPVIFAKYKRDVVATI
;
A
#
# COMPACT_ATOMS: atom_id res chain seq x y z
N GLY A 1 -1.13 -19.30 8.22
CA GLY A 1 -2.26 -18.36 8.27
C GLY A 1 -1.72 -17.04 7.79
N ASP A 2 -2.36 -16.45 6.78
CA ASP A 2 -1.86 -15.26 6.10
C ASP A 2 -2.42 -13.96 6.70
N ASP A 3 -2.71 -14.03 8.00
CA ASP A 3 -3.29 -12.96 8.80
C ASP A 3 -2.27 -11.83 8.94
N GLY A 4 -2.72 -10.60 8.75
CA GLY A 4 -1.86 -9.43 8.88
C GLY A 4 -1.04 -9.09 7.63
N LEU A 5 -1.09 -9.90 6.56
CA LEU A 5 -0.41 -9.59 5.31
C LEU A 5 -1.16 -8.54 4.48
N TRP A 6 -0.41 -7.57 3.96
CA TRP A 6 -0.92 -6.52 3.08
C TRP A 6 -1.20 -7.06 1.68
N ARG A 7 -2.33 -6.64 1.13
CA ARG A 7 -2.84 -7.11 -0.17
C ARG A 7 -3.48 -5.97 -0.93
N MET A 8 -3.54 -6.11 -2.25
CA MET A 8 -4.29 -5.22 -3.12
C MET A 8 -5.71 -5.73 -3.30
N SER A 9 -6.70 -4.87 -3.09
CA SER A 9 -8.10 -5.11 -3.45
C SER A 9 -8.58 -4.02 -4.39
N ASP A 10 -9.61 -4.31 -5.17
CA ASP A 10 -10.34 -3.31 -5.93
C ASP A 10 -11.74 -3.24 -5.33
N ASP A 11 -12.08 -2.11 -4.72
CA ASP A 11 -13.39 -1.93 -4.08
C ASP A 11 -14.48 -1.45 -5.06
N GLY A 12 -14.11 -1.19 -6.32
CA GLY A 12 -15.01 -0.73 -7.38
C GLY A 12 -15.50 0.72 -7.23
N ILE A 13 -15.15 1.42 -6.14
CA ILE A 13 -15.60 2.79 -5.84
C ILE A 13 -14.40 3.74 -5.86
N ASN A 14 -13.37 3.40 -5.09
CA ASN A 14 -12.12 4.14 -4.96
C ASN A 14 -11.00 3.51 -5.81
N GLY A 15 -11.26 2.35 -6.42
CA GLY A 15 -10.31 1.60 -7.23
C GLY A 15 -9.41 0.72 -6.37
N ARG A 16 -8.11 0.69 -6.68
CA ARG A 16 -7.16 -0.20 -5.99
C ARG A 16 -6.79 0.34 -4.61
N ILE A 17 -7.22 -0.39 -3.58
CA ILE A 17 -6.96 -0.11 -2.16
C ILE A 17 -6.04 -1.16 -1.54
N VAL A 18 -5.30 -0.76 -0.50
CA VAL A 18 -4.50 -1.66 0.32
C VAL A 18 -5.33 -2.14 1.49
N ILE A 19 -5.49 -3.46 1.60
CA ILE A 19 -6.20 -4.12 2.70
C ILE A 19 -5.28 -5.04 3.47
N ILE A 20 -5.58 -5.22 4.75
CA ILE A 20 -5.00 -6.27 5.59
C ILE A 20 -6.04 -7.37 5.65
N ALA A 21 -5.75 -8.55 5.09
CA ALA A 21 -6.72 -9.64 5.22
C ALA A 21 -6.67 -10.27 6.61
N SER A 22 -7.86 -10.58 7.11
CA SER A 22 -8.09 -11.52 8.20
C SER A 22 -8.57 -12.85 7.62
N GLY A 23 -7.96 -13.96 8.02
CA GLY A 23 -8.30 -15.30 7.59
C GLY A 23 -7.69 -15.69 6.24
N ALA A 24 -8.15 -16.84 5.73
CA ALA A 24 -7.77 -17.33 4.41
C ALA A 24 -8.34 -16.41 3.33
N SER A 25 -7.47 -15.66 2.65
CA SER A 25 -7.84 -14.82 1.52
C SER A 25 -7.37 -15.46 0.23
N ASN A 26 -8.26 -15.50 -0.77
CA ASN A 26 -7.90 -15.93 -2.13
C ASN A 26 -7.08 -14.85 -2.87
N VAL A 27 -6.87 -13.70 -2.26
CA VAL A 27 -6.03 -12.62 -2.81
C VAL A 27 -4.59 -12.87 -2.36
N PRO A 28 -3.64 -13.03 -3.30
CA PRO A 28 -2.26 -13.28 -2.95
C PRO A 28 -1.63 -12.07 -2.24
N PRO A 29 -0.70 -12.30 -1.30
CA PRO A 29 0.11 -11.24 -0.71
C PRO A 29 0.80 -10.40 -1.77
N THR A 30 0.95 -9.11 -1.49
CA THR A 30 1.55 -8.17 -2.42
C THR A 30 2.93 -7.69 -1.94
N SER A 31 3.87 -7.59 -2.88
CA SER A 31 5.20 -7.02 -2.62
C SER A 31 5.20 -5.53 -2.88
N PHE A 32 5.78 -4.78 -1.94
CA PHE A 32 6.02 -3.34 -2.05
C PHE A 32 7.51 -3.05 -2.05
N LYS A 33 7.90 -1.96 -2.70
CA LYS A 33 9.25 -1.39 -2.64
C LYS A 33 9.24 -0.14 -1.76
N ILE A 34 10.38 0.15 -1.16
CA ILE A 34 10.61 1.36 -0.37
C ILE A 34 11.62 2.20 -1.12
N GLU A 35 11.28 3.45 -1.40
CA GLU A 35 12.07 4.38 -2.20
C GLU A 35 12.45 5.59 -1.34
N THR A 36 13.70 6.04 -1.40
CA THR A 36 14.18 7.20 -0.65
C THR A 36 13.81 8.51 -1.34
N THR A 37 13.23 9.46 -0.62
CA THR A 37 12.82 10.77 -1.17
C THR A 37 13.93 11.82 -1.10
N GLY A 38 15.18 11.44 -1.42
CA GLY A 38 16.37 12.27 -1.14
C GLY A 38 16.76 12.22 0.35
N GLY A 39 17.99 12.66 0.69
CA GLY A 39 18.78 12.33 1.91
C GLY A 39 18.17 12.49 3.32
N SER A 40 16.87 12.77 3.42
CA SER A 40 16.04 12.58 4.61
C SER A 40 15.72 11.09 4.88
N LYS A 41 15.44 10.72 6.13
CA LYS A 41 14.90 9.40 6.51
C LYS A 41 13.39 9.28 6.21
N VAL A 42 12.98 9.83 5.08
CA VAL A 42 11.60 9.81 4.57
C VAL A 42 11.59 8.95 3.33
N TYR A 43 10.55 8.14 3.21
CA TYR A 43 10.43 7.14 2.17
C TYR A 43 9.06 7.17 1.54
N ASN A 44 9.00 6.79 0.27
CA ASN A 44 7.77 6.42 -0.40
C ASN A 44 7.68 4.90 -0.46
N ILE A 45 6.45 4.39 -0.44
CA ILE A 45 6.17 2.97 -0.66
C ILE A 45 5.58 2.84 -2.06
N THR A 46 6.12 1.96 -2.90
CA THR A 46 5.64 1.74 -4.26
C THR A 46 5.20 0.31 -4.51
N TYR A 47 4.16 0.14 -5.31
CA TYR A 47 3.68 -1.14 -5.81
C TYR A 47 3.94 -1.23 -7.31
N CYS A 48 4.69 -2.24 -7.73
CA CYS A 48 4.93 -2.52 -9.14
C CYS A 48 4.13 -3.76 -9.53
N PRO A 49 3.02 -3.63 -10.28
CA PRO A 49 2.26 -4.80 -10.73
C PRO A 49 3.13 -5.71 -11.61
N PRO A 50 2.95 -7.03 -11.54
CA PRO A 50 3.67 -7.93 -12.42
C PRO A 50 3.32 -7.61 -13.89
N PRO A 51 4.29 -7.71 -14.81
CA PRO A 51 4.04 -7.45 -16.22
C PRO A 51 2.95 -8.41 -16.72
N ARG A 52 1.84 -7.87 -17.22
CA ARG A 52 0.77 -8.67 -17.80
C ARG A 52 1.22 -9.21 -19.15
N SER A 53 1.47 -10.51 -19.22
CA SER A 53 1.89 -11.22 -20.43
C SER A 53 0.73 -11.33 -21.43
N SER A 54 0.51 -10.31 -22.26
CA SER A 54 -0.11 -10.48 -23.60
C SER A 54 -0.04 -9.26 -24.51
N LEU A 55 0.20 -8.05 -24.01
CA LEU A 55 0.53 -6.90 -24.85
C LEU A 55 1.68 -6.14 -24.20
N ARG A 56 2.82 -6.06 -24.88
CA ARG A 56 3.85 -5.03 -24.61
C ARG A 56 3.24 -3.66 -24.97
N LEU A 57 2.36 -3.16 -24.12
CA LEU A 57 1.99 -1.77 -24.06
C LEU A 57 2.90 -1.11 -23.02
N GLN A 58 3.53 -0.03 -23.44
CA GLN A 58 4.47 0.77 -22.68
C GLN A 58 3.94 1.12 -21.29
N GLY A 59 4.82 1.06 -20.30
CA GLY A 59 4.59 1.65 -18.98
C GLY A 59 3.91 0.74 -17.97
N SER A 60 4.61 -0.31 -17.51
CA SER A 60 4.36 -0.79 -16.15
C SER A 60 4.98 0.22 -15.18
N SER A 61 4.35 1.39 -15.02
CA SER A 61 4.73 2.34 -13.99
C SER A 61 4.42 1.74 -12.64
N CYS A 62 5.41 1.74 -11.74
CA CYS A 62 5.12 1.49 -10.34
C CYS A 62 4.22 2.62 -9.83
N LEU A 63 3.26 2.26 -8.99
CA LEU A 63 2.32 3.19 -8.37
C LEU A 63 2.79 3.50 -6.96
N TYR A 64 2.61 4.74 -6.51
CA TYR A 64 2.90 5.17 -5.16
C TYR A 64 1.74 4.83 -4.24
N LEU A 65 2.06 4.44 -3.01
CA LEU A 65 1.08 4.40 -1.93
C LEU A 65 0.60 5.82 -1.65
N THR A 66 -0.71 6.01 -1.59
CA THR A 66 -1.33 7.28 -1.18
C THR A 66 -2.34 7.02 -0.07
N ARG A 67 -2.89 8.09 0.50
CA ARG A 67 -3.98 8.04 1.47
C ARG A 67 -5.15 8.89 0.97
N PHE A 68 -6.36 8.43 1.22
CA PHE A 68 -7.56 9.19 0.93
C PHE A 68 -8.62 8.92 2.02
N GLN A 69 -9.61 9.79 2.11
CA GLN A 69 -10.75 9.57 3.00
C GLN A 69 -11.85 8.87 2.20
N ASP A 70 -12.21 7.67 2.62
CA ASP A 70 -13.35 6.96 2.06
C ASP A 70 -14.64 7.71 2.42
N ILE A 71 -15.42 8.07 1.41
CA ILE A 71 -16.62 8.90 1.61
C ILE A 71 -17.72 8.13 2.34
N LEU A 72 -17.76 6.81 2.18
CA LEU A 72 -18.82 5.96 2.75
C LEU A 72 -18.59 5.67 4.23
N SER A 73 -17.37 5.28 4.59
CA SER A 73 -17.01 4.95 5.98
C SER A 73 -16.44 6.13 6.76
N GLY A 74 -16.01 7.20 6.07
CA GLY A 74 -15.29 8.32 6.65
C GLY A 74 -13.85 7.98 7.09
N MET A 75 -13.40 6.74 6.88
CA MET A 75 -12.08 6.26 7.30
C MET A 75 -10.98 6.70 6.34
N ILE A 76 -9.77 6.91 6.87
CA ILE A 76 -8.58 7.08 6.04
C ILE A 76 -8.15 5.69 5.53
N MET A 77 -8.16 5.53 4.22
CA MET A 77 -7.71 4.33 3.54
C MET A 77 -6.39 4.57 2.80
N LEU A 78 -5.67 3.48 2.54
CA LEU A 78 -4.48 3.49 1.71
C LEU A 78 -4.85 3.05 0.30
N GLY A 79 -4.47 3.85 -0.68
CA GLY A 79 -4.70 3.60 -2.11
C GLY A 79 -3.40 3.61 -2.89
N LEU A 80 -3.52 3.58 -4.23
CA LEU A 80 -2.40 3.74 -5.15
C LEU A 80 -2.65 4.90 -6.11
N THR A 81 -1.58 5.65 -6.42
CA THR A 81 -1.59 6.77 -7.39
C THR A 81 -0.37 6.67 -8.30
N ASP A 82 -0.48 7.14 -9.54
CA ASP A 82 0.65 7.31 -10.44
C ASP A 82 1.31 8.70 -10.31
N ASP A 83 0.68 9.62 -9.57
CA ASP A 83 1.23 10.94 -9.26
C ASP A 83 2.17 10.89 -8.03
N ALA A 84 3.45 11.12 -8.26
CA ALA A 84 4.45 11.18 -7.21
C ALA A 84 4.21 12.32 -6.20
N ALA A 85 3.50 13.39 -6.59
CA ALA A 85 3.16 14.50 -5.69
C ALA A 85 2.10 14.09 -4.65
N GLU A 86 1.28 13.09 -4.95
CA GLU A 86 0.26 12.54 -4.06
C GLU A 86 0.75 11.34 -3.24
N ALA A 87 2.01 10.94 -3.41
CA ALA A 87 2.62 9.86 -2.65
C ALA A 87 2.56 10.17 -1.14
N PHE A 88 2.21 9.17 -0.33
CA PHE A 88 2.16 9.30 1.11
C PHE A 88 3.56 9.04 1.72
N PRO A 89 4.26 10.09 2.21
CA PRO A 89 5.59 9.92 2.78
C PRO A 89 5.51 9.22 4.14
N VAL A 90 6.40 8.26 4.36
CA VAL A 90 6.48 7.49 5.61
C VAL A 90 7.86 7.59 6.26
N ILE A 91 7.86 7.40 7.57
CA ILE A 91 9.06 7.20 8.38
C ILE A 91 8.96 5.84 9.07
N PHE A 92 10.07 5.12 9.16
CA PHE A 92 10.13 3.85 9.88
C PHE A 92 10.71 4.07 11.28
N ALA A 93 9.88 3.86 12.30
CA ALA A 93 10.31 3.87 13.69
C ALA A 93 10.52 2.43 14.18
N LYS A 94 11.56 2.21 15.00
CA LYS A 94 11.76 0.91 15.65
C LYS A 94 10.68 0.70 16.70
N TYR A 95 9.78 -0.22 16.45
CA TYR A 95 8.81 -0.66 17.45
C TYR A 95 9.51 -1.47 18.55
N LYS A 96 9.31 -1.09 19.83
CA LYS A 96 9.67 -1.90 21.00
C LYS A 96 8.38 -2.45 21.59
N ARG A 97 8.28 -3.78 21.70
CA ARG A 97 7.07 -4.49 22.16
C ARG A 97 6.85 -4.38 23.68
N ASP A 98 7.75 -3.75 24.43
CA ASP A 98 7.80 -3.82 25.90
C ASP A 98 6.76 -2.97 26.64
N VAL A 99 5.68 -2.54 25.98
CA VAL A 99 4.52 -1.93 26.65
C VAL A 99 3.27 -2.56 26.08
N VAL A 100 2.88 -3.71 26.66
CA VAL A 100 1.48 -4.12 26.65
C VAL A 100 0.76 -3.10 27.53
N ALA A 101 0.28 -2.01 26.92
CA ALA A 101 -0.66 -1.13 27.57
C ALA A 101 -1.95 -1.94 27.76
N THR A 102 -2.09 -2.48 28.97
CA THR A 102 -3.40 -2.80 29.51
C THR A 102 -4.10 -1.45 29.64
N ILE A 103 -5.16 -1.23 28.86
CA ILE A 103 -6.17 -0.21 29.12
C ILE A 103 -7.43 -0.97 29.49
#